data_AF-A0A8X6XML3-F1
#
_entry.id   AF-A0A8X6XML3-F1
#
_cell.length_a   1.000
_cell.length_b   1.000
_cell.length_c   1.000
_cell.angle_alpha   90.00
_cell.angle_beta   90.00
_cell.angle_gamma   90.00
#
_symmetry.space_group_name_H-M   'P 1'
#
loop_
_entity.id
_entity.type
_entity.pdbx_description
1 polymer ?
#
loop_
_entity_poly.entity_id
_entity_poly.type
_entity_poly.pdbx_seq_one_letter_code
_entity_poly.pdbx_strand_id
1 'polypeptide(L)' 'MQLEGVPLLSGRTERSHDHDHEMILVEPRGRPNDRLDDPKYHPYFDDSIETNVTFQVSKTAYLHCSIRQLGDRVVSLIS' A
#
# COMPACT_ATOMS: atom_id res chain seq x y z
N MET A 1 -43.20 -8.30 34.97
CA MET A 1 -43.00 -8.63 33.56
C MET A 1 -42.82 -7.31 32.84
N GLN A 2 -41.60 -7.04 32.36
CA GLN A 2 -41.24 -5.82 31.64
C GLN A 2 -41.80 -5.89 30.20
N LEU A 3 -42.40 -4.81 29.71
CA LEU A 3 -42.56 -4.56 28.28
C LEU A 3 -42.07 -3.14 28.03
N GLU A 4 -40.84 -3.03 27.52
CA GLU A 4 -40.19 -1.79 27.11
C GLU A 4 -40.77 -1.34 25.76
N GLY A 5 -41.42 -0.18 25.75
CA GLY A 5 -41.89 0.49 24.54
C GLY A 5 -40.97 1.65 24.19
N VAL A 6 -40.33 1.59 23.03
CA VAL A 6 -39.57 2.71 22.45
C VAL A 6 -40.55 3.75 21.90
N PRO A 7 -40.27 5.05 22.04
CA PRO A 7 -40.69 6.00 21.02
C PRO A 7 -39.49 6.71 20.39
N LEU A 8 -39.46 6.62 19.06
CA LEU A 8 -38.76 7.54 18.16
C LEU A 8 -39.40 8.93 18.27
N LEU A 9 -38.60 10.00 18.26
CA LEU A 9 -38.69 11.11 17.29
C LEU A 9 -37.77 12.28 17.67
N SER A 10 -36.82 12.52 16.77
CA SER A 10 -36.37 13.82 16.25
C SER A 10 -36.66 15.08 17.08
N GLY A 11 -35.61 15.64 17.68
CA GLY A 11 -35.60 16.99 18.25
C GLY A 11 -34.31 17.71 17.84
N ARG A 12 -34.32 18.26 16.63
CA ARG A 12 -33.30 19.16 16.09
C ARG A 12 -33.16 20.36 17.04
N THR A 13 -32.00 20.52 17.68
CA THR A 13 -31.63 21.78 18.34
C THR A 13 -30.22 22.14 17.90
N GLU A 14 -30.15 22.92 16.81
CA GLU A 14 -28.97 23.71 16.48
C GLU A 14 -28.81 24.77 17.58
N ARG A 15 -27.73 24.67 18.36
CA ARG A 15 -27.21 25.80 19.15
C ARG A 15 -25.71 25.89 18.91
N SER A 16 -25.34 26.92 18.16
CA SER A 16 -23.99 27.45 18.10
C SER A 16 -23.64 28.13 19.43
N HIS A 17 -22.38 28.03 19.85
CA HIS A 17 -21.47 29.16 19.81
C HIS A 17 -20.11 28.73 20.34
N ASP A 18 -19.14 28.88 19.45
CA ASP A 18 -17.73 29.21 19.65
C ASP A 18 -17.20 29.12 21.09
N HIS A 19 -16.41 28.08 21.35
CA HIS A 19 -15.24 28.14 22.25
C HIS A 19 -14.13 27.28 21.63
N ASP A 20 -13.07 27.97 21.23
CA ASP A 20 -11.71 27.49 21.06
C ASP A 20 -11.49 26.31 20.11
N HIS A 21 -11.47 26.59 18.81
CA HIS A 21 -10.73 25.76 17.85
C HIS A 21 -9.22 25.89 18.13
N GLU A 22 -8.74 25.25 19.18
CA GLU A 22 -7.44 24.59 19.04
C GLU A 22 -7.70 23.45 18.06
N MET A 23 -7.39 23.70 16.79
CA MET A 23 -7.28 22.67 15.78
C MET A 23 -6.21 21.72 16.30
N ILE A 24 -6.61 20.71 17.07
CA ILE A 24 -5.79 19.53 17.30
C ILE A 24 -5.50 19.08 15.87
N LEU A 25 -4.29 19.35 15.40
CA LEU A 25 -3.76 18.75 14.20
C LEU A 25 -3.67 17.27 14.56
N VAL A 26 -4.81 16.58 14.45
CA VAL A 26 -4.84 15.13 14.40
C VAL A 26 -4.18 14.86 13.07
N GLU A 27 -2.85 14.74 13.11
CA GLU A 27 -2.08 14.18 12.02
C GLU A 27 -2.86 12.94 11.60
N PRO A 28 -3.33 12.87 10.34
CA PRO A 28 -4.00 11.67 9.87
C PRO A 28 -3.06 10.53 10.23
N ARG A 29 -3.55 9.53 10.98
CA ARG A 29 -2.74 8.36 11.34
C ARG A 29 -2.02 7.96 10.05
N GLY A 30 -0.69 8.14 10.03
CA GLY A 30 0.14 7.92 8.86
C GLY A 30 -0.30 6.61 8.24
N ARG A 31 -0.43 6.59 6.91
CA ARG A 31 -0.91 5.39 6.21
C ARG A 31 -0.17 4.20 6.81
N PRO A 32 -0.87 3.13 7.24
CA PRO A 32 -0.19 1.99 7.84
C PRO A 32 0.54 1.21 6.75
N ASN A 33 1.60 1.79 6.14
CA ASN A 33 2.62 1.10 5.36
C ASN A 33 3.82 1.96 4.87
N ASP A 34 4.28 2.98 5.60
CA ASP A 34 5.50 3.74 5.20
C ASP A 34 6.79 2.88 5.12
N ARG A 35 6.73 1.60 5.53
CA ARG A 35 7.87 0.66 5.41
C ARG A 35 8.08 0.15 3.99
N LEU A 36 7.04 0.13 3.14
CA LEU A 36 7.18 -0.31 1.74
C LEU A 36 7.80 0.77 0.86
N ASP A 37 7.72 2.02 1.29
CA ASP A 37 8.33 3.18 0.64
C ASP A 37 9.75 3.46 1.16
N ASP A 38 10.21 2.72 2.18
CA ASP A 38 11.62 2.76 2.60
C ASP A 38 12.48 2.13 1.48
N PRO A 39 13.45 2.88 0.92
CA PRO A 39 14.31 2.43 -0.17
C PRO A 39 15.02 1.10 0.10
N LYS A 40 15.22 0.76 1.38
CA LYS A 40 15.83 -0.50 1.80
C LYS A 40 15.02 -1.74 1.43
N TYR A 41 13.72 -1.60 1.16
CA TYR A 41 12.83 -2.69 0.77
C TYR A 41 12.41 -2.63 -0.71
N HIS A 42 13.01 -1.72 -1.49
CA HIS A 42 12.74 -1.64 -2.91
C HIS A 42 13.35 -2.83 -3.65
N PRO A 43 12.58 -3.48 -4.55
CA PRO A 43 13.12 -4.54 -5.37
C PRO A 43 14.28 -4.04 -6.21
N TYR A 44 15.31 -4.87 -6.34
CA TYR A 44 16.46 -4.57 -7.18
C TYR A 44 16.94 -5.82 -7.89
N PHE A 45 17.54 -5.64 -9.06
CA PHE A 45 18.07 -6.73 -9.86
C PHE A 45 19.35 -7.29 -9.23
N ASP A 46 19.55 -8.60 -9.37
CA ASP A 46 20.80 -9.22 -8.99
C ASP A 46 21.86 -9.03 -10.08
N ASP A 47 22.86 -8.21 -9.79
CA ASP A 47 23.93 -7.86 -10.73
C ASP A 47 24.90 -9.02 -11.04
N SER A 48 24.79 -10.15 -10.33
CA SER A 48 25.58 -11.35 -10.61
C SER A 48 25.12 -12.13 -11.84
N ILE A 49 23.94 -11.80 -12.38
CA ILE A 49 23.39 -12.49 -13.56
C ILE A 49 23.99 -11.90 -14.84
N GLU A 50 24.45 -12.78 -15.74
CA GLU A 50 24.95 -12.38 -17.05
C GLU A 50 23.85 -11.72 -17.89
N THR A 51 24.09 -10.47 -18.29
CA THR A 51 23.16 -9.68 -19.10
C THR A 51 23.37 -9.85 -20.60
N ASN A 52 24.61 -10.11 -21.02
CA ASN A 52 25.00 -10.24 -22.42
C ASN A 52 25.16 -11.71 -22.79
N VAL A 53 24.04 -12.39 -22.96
CA VAL A 53 24.00 -13.79 -23.34
C VAL A 53 23.78 -13.92 -24.85
N THR A 54 24.52 -14.84 -25.47
CA THR A 54 24.35 -15.17 -26.88
C THR A 54 23.94 -16.64 -26.99
N PHE A 55 22.96 -16.89 -27.85
CA PHE A 55 22.45 -18.24 -28.08
C PHE A 55 22.62 -18.62 -29.54
N GLN A 56 22.84 -19.92 -29.77
CA GLN A 56 22.84 -20.47 -31.12
C GLN A 56 21.46 -20.36 -31.75
N VAL A 57 21.43 -20.01 -33.04
CA VAL A 57 20.19 -19.98 -33.83
C VAL A 57 19.55 -21.38 -33.84
N SER A 58 18.22 -21.42 -33.77
CA SER A 58 17.43 -22.65 -33.72
C SER A 58 17.60 -23.48 -32.44
N LYS A 59 18.16 -22.89 -31.38
CA LYS A 59 18.16 -23.45 -30.01
C LYS A 59 17.28 -22.59 -29.11
N THR A 60 16.72 -23.21 -28.06
CA THR A 60 15.98 -22.48 -27.02
C THR A 60 16.93 -21.57 -26.25
N ALA A 61 16.58 -20.29 -26.18
CA ALA A 61 17.27 -19.31 -25.36
C ALA A 61 16.63 -19.21 -23.98
N TYR A 62 17.44 -19.09 -22.93
CA TYR A 62 16.97 -18.90 -21.55
C TYR A 62 17.54 -17.59 -21.02
N LEU A 63 16.68 -16.61 -20.78
CA LEU A 63 17.06 -15.35 -20.14
C LEU A 63 16.78 -15.46 -18.64
N HIS A 64 17.84 -15.44 -17.84
CA HIS A 64 17.73 -15.46 -16.39
C HIS A 64 17.44 -14.05 -15.87
N CYS A 65 16.49 -13.93 -14.97
CA CYS A 65 16.21 -12.70 -14.23
C CYS A 65 16.07 -13.05 -12.75
N SER A 66 16.90 -12.44 -11.91
CA SER A 66 16.85 -12.61 -10.46
C SER A 66 16.62 -11.24 -9.83
N ILE A 67 15.61 -11.15 -8.97
CA ILE A 67 15.22 -9.91 -8.29
C ILE A 67 15.21 -10.18 -6.80
N ARG A 68 15.90 -9.33 -6.05
CA ARG A 68 15.91 -9.34 -4.59
C ARG A 68 14.82 -8.41 -4.08
N GLN A 69 14.28 -8.72 -2.90
CA GLN A 69 13.23 -7.92 -2.24
C GLN A 69 11.96 -7.74 -3.09
N LEU A 70 11.57 -8.77 -3.84
CA LEU A 70 10.37 -8.71 -4.70
C LEU A 70 9.07 -8.47 -3.91
N GLY A 71 8.97 -9.03 -2.69
CA GLY A 71 7.78 -8.90 -1.85
C GLY A 71 6.54 -9.49 -2.52
N ASP A 72 5.48 -8.70 -2.58
CA ASP A 72 4.17 -8.99 -3.20
C ASP A 72 4.05 -8.47 -4.64
N ARG A 73 5.16 -7.98 -5.22
CA ARG A 73 5.19 -7.43 -6.57
C ARG A 73 5.33 -8.55 -7.61
N VAL A 74 4.93 -8.23 -8.84
CA VAL A 74 4.97 -9.16 -9.97
C VAL A 74 6.09 -8.80 -10.95
N VAL A 75 6.64 -9.82 -11.60
CA VAL A 75 7.64 -9.66 -12.66
C VAL A 75 6.96 -9.84 -14.01
N SER A 76 7.25 -8.94 -14.94
CA SER A 76 6.80 -9.05 -16.33
C SER A 76 8.01 -9.01 -17.25
N LEU A 77 8.00 -9.84 -18.29
CA LEU A 77 8.99 -9.82 -19.35
C LEU A 77 8.41 -9.06 -20.54
N ILE A 78 9.14 -8.05 -21.01
CA ILE A 78 8.78 -7.27 -22.19
C ILE A 78 9.63 -7.78 -23.35
N SER A 79 8.99 -8.15 -24.46
CA SER A 79 9.62 -8.66 -25.69
C SER A 79 9.63 -7.63 -26.80
#